data_AF-A0A842JRQ8-F1
#
_entry.id   AF-A0A842JRQ8-F1
#
_cell.length_a   1.000
_cell.length_b   1.000
_cell.length_c   1.000
_cell.angle_alpha   90.00
_cell.angle_beta   90.00
_cell.angle_gamma   90.00
#
_symmetry.space_group_name_H-M   'P 1'
#
loop_
_entity.id
_entity.type
_entity.pdbx_description
1 polymer ?
#
loop_
_entity_poly.entity_id
_entity_poly.type
_entity_poly.pdbx_seq_one_letter_code
_entity_poly.pdbx_strand_id
1 'polypeptide(L)'
;MPETNLIERYQGFRTRRFLRNERRYQTWLPAWRSRRRRRILVVALAITFVFMIAVGIVCHFDMVVGPLLWLPACLFFLPLWTILQIVSSRHGDAPRAVLDEWEIQQRNSARSIGLMVTQSLTFVPAAYLIFVGAVGVGSESVPYAGGLLVLTTLIIGGCTPAMILGWTQPDPEPDDFAA
;
A
#
# COMPACT_ATOMS: atom_id res chain seq x y z
N MET A 1 33.58 -6.06 22.66
CA MET A 1 32.61 -5.31 21.84
C MET A 1 31.64 -6.32 21.28
N PRO A 2 30.33 -6.23 21.55
CA PRO A 2 29.41 -7.27 21.10
C PRO A 2 29.33 -7.23 19.56
N GLU A 3 29.44 -8.41 18.95
CA GLU A 3 29.38 -8.61 17.50
C GLU A 3 28.11 -7.93 16.95
N THR A 4 28.29 -6.87 16.17
CA THR A 4 27.17 -6.14 15.56
C THR A 4 26.48 -7.09 14.59
N ASN A 5 25.31 -7.58 15.00
CA ASN A 5 24.57 -8.62 14.28
C ASN A 5 24.18 -8.08 12.88
N LEU A 6 24.15 -8.90 11.83
CA LEU A 6 23.80 -8.46 10.46
C LEU A 6 22.48 -7.68 10.42
N ILE A 7 21.54 -8.07 11.29
CA ILE A 7 20.26 -7.41 11.50
C ILE A 7 20.47 -5.97 11.95
N GLU A 8 21.33 -5.69 12.93
CA GLU A 8 21.58 -4.34 13.44
C GLU A 8 22.19 -3.44 12.36
N ARG A 9 23.12 -3.98 11.57
CA ARG A 9 23.73 -3.24 10.45
C ARG A 9 22.69 -2.86 9.39
N TYR A 10 21.77 -3.77 9.08
CA TYR A 10 20.65 -3.52 8.17
C TYR A 10 19.65 -2.49 8.74
N GLN A 11 19.30 -2.60 10.02
CA GLN A 11 18.45 -1.61 10.69
C GLN A 11 19.10 -0.21 10.67
N GLY A 12 20.40 -0.12 10.95
CA GLY A 12 21.15 1.14 10.90
C GLY A 12 21.20 1.78 9.51
N PHE A 13 21.29 0.97 8.44
CA PHE A 13 21.18 1.47 7.06
C PHE A 13 19.76 1.99 6.75
N ARG A 14 18.72 1.24 7.15
CA ARG A 14 17.33 1.65 6.97
C ARG A 14 17.01 2.95 7.71
N THR A 15 17.50 3.12 8.93
CA THR A 15 17.33 4.35 9.71
C THR A 15 17.95 5.54 9.01
N ARG A 16 19.19 5.42 8.54
CA ARG A 16 19.86 6.51 7.79
C ARG A 16 19.11 6.88 6.51
N ARG A 17 18.61 5.90 5.76
CA ARG A 17 17.83 6.13 4.53
C ARG A 17 16.48 6.78 4.83
N PHE A 18 15.81 6.37 5.90
CA PHE A 18 14.54 6.96 6.34
C PHE A 18 14.75 8.43 6.71
N LEU A 19 15.71 8.74 7.58
CA LEU A 19 16.02 10.11 7.99
C LEU A 19 16.43 11.01 6.81
N ARG A 20 17.13 10.48 5.80
CA ARG A 20 17.48 11.24 4.59
C ARG A 20 16.25 11.56 3.73
N ASN A 21 15.33 10.60 3.61
CA ASN A 21 14.08 10.82 2.88
C ASN A 21 13.16 11.77 3.64
N GLU A 22 13.08 11.63 4.96
CA GLU A 22 12.31 12.51 5.83
C GLU A 22 12.75 13.96 5.63
N ARG A 23 14.05 14.28 5.76
CA ARG A 23 14.56 15.63 5.47
C ARG A 23 14.23 16.13 4.06
N ARG A 24 14.21 15.25 3.05
CA ARG A 24 13.90 15.62 1.65
C ARG A 24 12.43 15.98 1.44
N TYR A 25 11.52 15.29 2.14
CA TYR A 25 10.08 15.42 1.96
C TYR A 25 9.40 16.16 3.13
N GLN A 26 10.15 16.57 4.15
CA GLN A 26 9.61 17.23 5.35
C GLN A 26 8.90 18.54 4.99
N THR A 27 9.43 19.30 4.03
CA THR A 27 8.86 20.56 3.53
C THR A 27 7.87 20.37 2.38
N TRP A 28 7.66 19.12 1.92
CA TRP A 28 6.78 18.85 0.79
C TRP A 28 5.34 18.72 1.28
N LEU A 29 4.44 19.45 0.62
CA LEU A 29 2.99 19.38 0.83
C LEU A 29 2.52 19.57 2.30
N PRO A 30 3.02 20.56 3.06
CA PRO A 30 2.66 20.75 4.47
C PRO A 30 1.14 20.96 4.65
N ALA A 31 0.53 21.75 3.77
CA ALA A 31 -0.92 22.00 3.78
C ALA A 31 -1.79 20.75 3.49
N TRP A 32 -1.20 19.66 2.98
CA TRP A 32 -1.92 18.42 2.71
C TRP A 32 -1.88 17.41 3.86
N ARG A 33 -1.13 17.69 4.94
CA ARG A 33 -1.04 16.82 6.13
C ARG A 33 -2.29 16.80 7.00
N SER A 34 -3.27 17.64 6.70
CA SER A 34 -4.58 17.57 7.37
C SER A 34 -5.25 16.20 7.20
N ARG A 35 -5.97 15.76 8.22
CA ARG A 35 -6.67 14.49 8.36
C ARG A 35 -7.73 14.38 7.29
N ARG A 36 -8.43 15.47 7.00
CA ARG A 36 -9.44 15.52 5.94
C ARG A 36 -8.84 15.18 4.57
N ARG A 37 -7.67 15.74 4.22
CA ARG A 37 -7.01 15.48 2.93
C ARG A 37 -6.41 14.08 2.86
N ARG A 38 -5.80 13.58 3.95
CA ARG A 38 -5.38 12.17 4.05
C ARG A 38 -6.53 11.20 3.85
N ARG A 39 -7.69 11.46 4.45
CA ARG A 39 -8.90 10.64 4.24
C ARG A 39 -9.36 10.64 2.78
N ILE A 40 -9.33 11.79 2.10
CA ILE A 40 -9.65 11.88 0.66
C ILE A 40 -8.69 11.01 -0.16
N LEU A 41 -7.38 11.03 0.13
CA LEU A 41 -6.40 10.17 -0.54
C LEU A 41 -6.68 8.69 -0.32
N VAL A 42 -7.04 8.30 0.91
CA VAL A 42 -7.42 6.92 1.25
C VAL A 42 -8.67 6.49 0.49
N VAL A 43 -9.71 7.34 0.41
CA VAL A 43 -10.92 7.05 -0.38
C VAL A 43 -10.58 6.95 -1.88
N ALA A 44 -9.77 7.87 -2.41
CA ALA A 44 -9.36 7.84 -3.81
C ALA A 44 -8.57 6.56 -4.16
N LEU A 45 -7.70 6.09 -3.26
CA LEU A 45 -7.02 4.80 -3.40
C LEU A 45 -8.00 3.63 -3.36
N ALA A 46 -8.96 3.65 -2.43
CA ALA A 46 -9.98 2.60 -2.37
C ALA A 46 -10.80 2.52 -3.67
N ILE A 47 -11.20 3.66 -4.23
CA ILE A 47 -11.87 3.73 -5.55
C ILE A 47 -10.96 3.17 -6.64
N THR A 48 -9.67 3.52 -6.63
CA THR A 48 -8.70 3.00 -7.60
C THR A 48 -8.56 1.48 -7.51
N PHE A 49 -8.60 0.90 -6.31
CA PHE A 49 -8.58 -0.55 -6.13
C PHE A 49 -9.83 -1.24 -6.65
N VAL A 50 -11.02 -0.66 -6.41
CA VAL A 50 -12.27 -1.16 -7.02
C VAL A 50 -12.17 -1.13 -8.54
N PHE A 51 -11.61 -0.06 -9.11
CA PHE A 51 -11.36 0.03 -10.54
C PHE A 51 -10.39 -1.04 -11.03
N MET A 52 -9.26 -1.27 -10.35
CA MET A 52 -8.30 -2.32 -10.70
C MET A 52 -8.92 -3.72 -10.68
N ILE A 53 -9.77 -4.02 -9.69
CA ILE A 53 -10.53 -5.28 -9.63
C ILE A 53 -11.48 -5.39 -10.83
N ALA A 54 -12.21 -4.32 -11.14
CA ALA A 54 -13.10 -4.28 -12.30
C ALA A 54 -12.33 -4.52 -13.61
N VAL A 55 -11.15 -3.91 -13.77
CA VAL A 55 -10.26 -4.15 -14.92
C VAL A 55 -9.85 -5.62 -15.00
N GLY A 56 -9.46 -6.25 -13.87
CA GLY A 56 -9.16 -7.68 -13.82
C GLY A 56 -10.31 -8.56 -14.29
N ILE A 57 -11.55 -8.21 -13.93
CA ILE A 57 -12.76 -8.89 -14.39
C ILE A 57 -13.00 -8.64 -15.89
N VAL A 58 -12.82 -7.41 -16.38
CA VAL A 58 -12.94 -7.10 -17.82
C VAL A 58 -11.93 -7.89 -18.63
N CYS A 59 -10.68 -8.00 -18.18
CA CYS A 59 -9.64 -8.80 -18.83
C CYS A 59 -10.02 -10.29 -19.00
N HIS A 60 -10.94 -10.79 -18.18
CA HIS A 60 -11.45 -12.16 -18.34
C HIS A 60 -12.30 -12.29 -19.62
N PHE A 61 -13.08 -11.27 -19.97
CA PHE A 61 -13.99 -11.27 -21.12
C PHE A 61 -13.40 -10.61 -22.38
N ASP A 62 -12.55 -9.59 -22.23
CA ASP A 62 -11.99 -8.80 -23.32
C ASP A 62 -10.49 -8.52 -23.08
N MET A 63 -9.65 -9.23 -23.84
CA MET A 63 -8.19 -9.12 -23.77
C MET A 63 -7.63 -7.94 -24.58
N VAL A 64 -8.46 -7.22 -25.34
CA VAL A 64 -8.04 -6.04 -26.10
C VAL A 64 -8.23 -4.79 -25.24
N VAL A 65 -9.43 -4.62 -24.68
CA VAL A 65 -9.78 -3.43 -23.88
C VAL A 65 -9.27 -3.54 -22.45
N GLY A 66 -9.35 -4.72 -21.83
CA GLY A 66 -8.99 -4.93 -20.43
C GLY A 66 -7.57 -4.46 -20.08
N PRO A 67 -6.52 -4.98 -20.75
CA PRO A 67 -5.14 -4.58 -20.48
C PRO A 67 -4.88 -3.08 -20.70
N LEU A 68 -5.59 -2.45 -21.65
CA LEU A 68 -5.48 -1.00 -21.89
C LEU A 68 -6.03 -0.18 -20.72
N LEU A 69 -7.09 -0.65 -20.05
CA LEU A 69 -7.63 -0.02 -18.85
C LEU A 69 -6.73 -0.14 -17.62
N TRP A 70 -5.73 -1.03 -17.65
CA TRP A 70 -4.72 -1.11 -16.60
C TRP A 70 -3.78 0.10 -16.59
N LEU A 71 -3.49 0.68 -17.76
CA LEU A 71 -2.64 1.86 -17.88
C LEU A 71 -3.18 3.09 -17.09
N PRO A 72 -4.45 3.51 -17.25
CA PRO A 72 -4.99 4.57 -16.41
C PRO A 72 -5.06 4.17 -14.94
N ALA A 73 -5.30 2.88 -14.60
CA ALA A 73 -5.26 2.43 -13.22
C ALA A 73 -3.89 2.70 -12.56
N CYS A 74 -2.80 2.34 -13.25
CA CYS A 74 -1.44 2.64 -12.81
C CYS A 74 -1.18 4.15 -12.73
N LEU A 75 -1.67 4.91 -13.71
CA LEU A 75 -1.51 6.36 -13.76
C LEU A 75 -2.16 7.07 -12.56
N PHE A 76 -3.28 6.56 -12.04
CA PHE A 76 -3.91 7.10 -10.82
C PHE A 76 -3.30 6.54 -9.54
N PHE A 77 -3.05 5.22 -9.51
CA PHE A 77 -2.55 4.54 -8.32
C PHE A 77 -1.19 5.07 -7.87
N LEU A 78 -0.21 5.14 -8.79
CA LEU A 78 1.16 5.51 -8.46
C LEU A 78 1.27 6.90 -7.80
N PRO A 79 0.67 7.99 -8.34
CA PRO A 79 0.73 9.29 -7.70
C PRO A 79 -0.09 9.33 -6.40
N LEU A 80 -1.30 8.76 -6.36
CA LEU A 80 -2.11 8.75 -5.13
C LEU A 80 -1.38 8.04 -3.98
N TRP A 81 -0.78 6.90 -4.27
CA TRP A 81 0.02 6.14 -3.31
C TRP A 81 1.25 6.93 -2.86
N THR A 82 1.98 7.52 -3.81
CA THR A 82 3.18 8.32 -3.51
C THR A 82 2.84 9.52 -2.64
N ILE A 83 1.75 10.24 -2.93
CA ILE A 83 1.29 11.38 -2.14
C ILE A 83 0.89 10.90 -0.74
N LEU A 84 0.15 9.80 -0.60
CA LEU A 84 -0.21 9.26 0.71
C LEU A 84 1.03 8.91 1.54
N GLN A 85 2.06 8.33 0.92
CA GLN A 85 3.33 8.00 1.57
C GLN A 85 4.09 9.23 2.03
N ILE A 86 4.13 10.29 1.21
CA ILE A 86 4.78 11.57 1.55
C ILE A 86 4.04 12.25 2.70
N VAL A 87 2.71 12.37 2.59
CA VAL A 87 1.87 13.10 3.55
C VAL A 87 1.79 12.36 4.90
N SER A 88 1.84 11.03 4.90
CA SER A 88 1.89 10.23 6.13
C SER A 88 3.31 10.05 6.69
N SER A 89 4.29 10.80 6.16
CA SER A 89 5.73 10.71 6.47
C SER A 89 6.29 9.27 6.52
N ARG A 90 5.65 8.36 5.77
CA ARG A 90 5.91 6.93 5.79
C ARG A 90 5.97 6.34 7.21
N HIS A 91 5.12 6.80 8.13
CA HIS A 91 5.03 6.27 9.51
C HIS A 91 4.92 4.74 9.56
N GLY A 92 4.24 4.13 8.57
CA GLY A 92 4.17 2.68 8.41
C GLY A 92 5.51 1.97 8.16
N ASP A 93 6.52 2.70 7.68
CA ASP A 93 7.88 2.23 7.37
C ASP A 93 8.96 2.74 8.36
N ALA A 94 8.58 3.61 9.30
CA ALA A 94 9.53 4.26 10.22
C ALA A 94 10.32 3.24 11.06
N PRO A 95 11.65 3.38 11.21
CA PRO A 95 12.45 2.45 12.01
C PRO A 95 11.99 2.39 13.46
N ARG A 96 12.07 1.20 14.10
CA ARG A 96 11.70 1.04 15.53
C ARG A 96 12.46 1.99 16.46
N ALA A 97 13.70 2.33 16.12
CA ALA A 97 14.55 3.20 16.94
C ALA A 97 14.09 4.67 17.00
N VAL A 98 13.09 5.06 16.19
CA VAL A 98 12.55 6.43 16.13
C VAL A 98 11.12 6.49 16.68
N LEU A 99 10.51 5.34 16.95
CA LEU A 99 9.11 5.22 17.34
C LEU A 99 9.01 4.84 18.81
N ASP A 100 8.02 5.42 19.50
CA ASP A 100 7.66 4.99 20.85
C ASP A 100 6.98 3.60 20.83
N GLU A 101 6.94 2.94 22.00
CA GLU A 101 6.37 1.59 22.11
C GLU A 101 4.89 1.53 21.65
N TRP A 102 4.11 2.57 21.96
CA TRP A 102 2.73 2.69 21.50
C TRP A 102 2.62 2.75 19.97
N GLU A 103 3.48 3.53 19.32
CA GLU A 103 3.49 3.67 17.86
C GLU A 103 3.94 2.36 17.17
N ILE A 104 4.88 1.64 17.80
CA ILE A 104 5.30 0.31 17.36
C ILE A 104 4.12 -0.66 17.38
N GLN A 105 3.33 -0.66 18.46
CA GLN A 105 2.13 -1.50 18.58
C GLN A 105 1.06 -1.12 17.56
N GLN A 106 0.77 0.17 17.39
CA GLN A 106 -0.18 0.67 16.41
C GLN A 106 0.18 0.24 14.98
N ARG A 107 1.47 0.36 14.62
CA ARG A 107 1.98 -0.10 13.32
C ARG A 107 1.91 -1.61 13.16
N ASN A 108 2.26 -2.38 14.19
CA ASN A 108 2.21 -3.85 14.13
C ASN A 108 0.76 -4.34 13.97
N SER A 109 -0.19 -3.71 14.66
CA SER A 109 -1.63 -3.95 14.48
C SER A 109 -2.09 -3.61 13.06
N ALA A 110 -1.70 -2.45 12.53
CA ALA A 110 -2.03 -2.10 11.14
C ALA A 110 -1.43 -3.11 10.12
N ARG A 111 -0.22 -3.62 10.37
CA ARG A 111 0.43 -4.64 9.54
C ARG A 111 -0.24 -6.00 9.62
N SER A 112 -0.66 -6.44 10.81
CA SER A 112 -1.39 -7.70 10.94
C SER A 112 -2.75 -7.64 10.24
N ILE A 113 -3.46 -6.51 10.32
CA ILE A 113 -4.68 -6.26 9.53
C ILE A 113 -4.37 -6.30 8.04
N GLY A 114 -3.30 -5.64 7.59
CA GLY A 114 -2.86 -5.69 6.19
C GLY A 114 -2.59 -7.12 5.70
N LEU A 115 -1.91 -7.95 6.51
CA LEU A 115 -1.69 -9.36 6.19
C LEU A 115 -3.01 -10.15 6.12
N MET A 116 -3.92 -9.95 7.08
CA MET A 116 -5.24 -10.59 7.07
C MET A 116 -6.03 -10.22 5.82
N VAL A 117 -6.05 -8.94 5.45
CA VAL A 117 -6.68 -8.43 4.22
C VAL A 117 -6.04 -9.03 2.98
N THR A 118 -4.70 -9.06 2.92
CA THR A 118 -3.95 -9.68 1.82
C THR A 118 -4.36 -11.14 1.64
N GLN A 119 -4.36 -11.91 2.73
CA GLN A 119 -4.58 -13.35 2.70
C GLN A 119 -6.04 -13.68 2.37
N SER A 120 -6.99 -12.98 2.97
CA SER A 120 -8.42 -13.16 2.69
C SER A 120 -8.79 -12.78 1.26
N LEU A 121 -8.31 -11.63 0.75
CA LEU A 121 -8.60 -11.20 -0.60
C LEU A 121 -7.91 -12.08 -1.64
N THR A 122 -6.62 -12.40 -1.48
CA THR A 122 -5.84 -13.17 -2.47
C THR A 122 -6.30 -14.63 -2.56
N PHE A 123 -6.90 -15.16 -1.49
CA PHE A 123 -7.51 -16.48 -1.52
C PHE A 123 -8.56 -16.62 -2.64
N VAL A 124 -9.37 -15.58 -2.87
CA VAL A 124 -10.45 -15.61 -3.87
C VAL A 124 -9.95 -15.83 -5.31
N PRO A 125 -9.07 -14.97 -5.88
CA PRO A 125 -8.56 -15.18 -7.23
C PRO A 125 -7.63 -16.41 -7.34
N ALA A 126 -6.94 -16.80 -6.26
CA ALA A 126 -6.16 -18.04 -6.24
C ALA A 126 -7.06 -19.28 -6.34
N ALA A 127 -8.14 -19.35 -5.56
CA ALA A 127 -9.13 -20.42 -5.63
C ALA A 127 -9.81 -20.48 -7.01
N TYR A 128 -10.14 -19.32 -7.58
CA TYR A 128 -10.65 -19.22 -8.94
C TYR A 128 -9.70 -19.82 -9.98
N LEU A 129 -8.42 -19.46 -9.95
CA LEU A 129 -7.40 -20.01 -10.86
C LEU A 129 -7.25 -21.53 -10.70
N ILE A 130 -7.23 -22.02 -9.46
CA ILE A 130 -7.13 -23.47 -9.17
C ILE A 130 -8.35 -24.20 -9.73
N PHE A 131 -9.56 -23.69 -9.48
CA PHE A 131 -10.80 -24.34 -9.90
C PHE A 131 -10.94 -24.38 -11.43
N VAL A 132 -10.76 -23.24 -12.10
CA VAL A 132 -10.87 -23.18 -13.56
C VAL A 132 -9.77 -24.00 -14.24
N GLY A 133 -8.55 -23.96 -13.69
CA GLY A 133 -7.44 -24.79 -14.16
C GLY A 133 -7.70 -26.29 -13.99
N ALA A 134 -8.30 -26.71 -12.88
CA ALA A 134 -8.60 -28.11 -12.60
C ALA A 134 -9.74 -28.68 -13.47
N VAL A 135 -10.78 -27.88 -13.73
CA VAL A 135 -11.95 -28.30 -14.54
C VAL A 135 -11.66 -28.18 -16.04
N GLY A 136 -10.60 -27.47 -16.44
CA GLY A 136 -10.19 -27.33 -17.84
C GLY A 136 -11.11 -26.45 -18.69
N VAL A 137 -11.94 -25.61 -18.05
CA VAL A 137 -12.98 -24.78 -18.71
C VAL A 137 -12.54 -23.32 -18.89
N GLY A 138 -11.23 -23.06 -18.94
CA GLY A 138 -10.69 -21.71 -19.07
C GLY A 138 -10.40 -21.29 -20.50
N SER A 139 -10.81 -20.08 -20.86
CA SER A 139 -10.27 -19.37 -22.03
C SER A 139 -8.80 -18.99 -21.81
N GLU A 140 -8.08 -18.68 -22.88
CA GLU A 140 -6.70 -18.16 -22.83
C GLU A 140 -6.56 -16.89 -21.95
N SER A 141 -7.68 -16.20 -21.70
CA SER A 141 -7.73 -15.01 -20.85
C SER A 141 -7.69 -15.28 -19.34
N VAL A 142 -7.99 -16.50 -18.90
CA VAL A 142 -8.11 -16.84 -17.47
C VAL A 142 -6.81 -16.63 -16.69
N PRO A 143 -5.64 -17.13 -17.14
CA PRO A 143 -4.39 -16.95 -16.39
C PRO A 143 -4.01 -15.48 -16.23
N TYR A 144 -4.23 -14.68 -17.29
CA TYR A 144 -3.96 -13.25 -17.27
C TYR A 144 -4.88 -12.51 -16.29
N ALA A 145 -6.19 -12.70 -16.41
CA ALA A 145 -7.18 -12.06 -15.54
C ALA A 145 -6.99 -12.46 -14.07
N GLY A 146 -6.82 -13.76 -13.79
CA GLY A 146 -6.61 -14.25 -12.43
C GLY A 146 -5.28 -13.77 -11.84
N GLY A 147 -4.20 -13.76 -12.63
CA GLY A 147 -2.92 -13.19 -12.20
C GLY A 147 -3.00 -11.70 -11.90
N LEU A 148 -3.74 -10.94 -12.71
CA LEU A 148 -3.97 -9.51 -12.48
C LEU A 148 -4.80 -9.24 -11.22
N LEU A 149 -5.80 -10.08 -10.94
CA LEU A 149 -6.57 -10.01 -9.69
C LEU A 149 -5.69 -10.34 -8.47
N VAL A 150 -4.87 -11.39 -8.53
CA VAL A 150 -3.89 -11.71 -7.47
C VAL A 150 -2.94 -10.52 -7.23
N LEU A 151 -2.39 -9.93 -8.29
CA LEU A 151 -1.53 -8.75 -8.16
C LEU A 151 -2.26 -7.59 -7.47
N THR A 152 -3.51 -7.35 -7.87
CA THR A 152 -4.34 -6.29 -7.29
C THR A 152 -4.59 -6.52 -5.80
N THR A 153 -4.93 -7.74 -5.38
CA THR A 153 -5.17 -8.05 -3.96
C THR A 153 -3.91 -7.93 -3.11
N LEU A 154 -2.74 -8.29 -3.66
CA LEU A 154 -1.45 -8.07 -3.01
C LEU A 154 -1.15 -6.57 -2.82
N ILE A 155 -1.43 -5.74 -3.84
CA ILE A 155 -1.26 -4.29 -3.76
C ILE A 155 -2.19 -3.69 -2.69
N ILE A 156 -3.48 -4.08 -2.67
CA ILE A 156 -4.44 -3.64 -1.65
C ILE A 156 -3.92 -3.98 -0.24
N GLY A 157 -3.49 -5.22 -0.05
CA GLY A 157 -2.95 -5.70 1.21
C GLY A 157 -1.70 -4.94 1.67
N GLY A 158 -0.76 -4.68 0.77
CA GLY A 158 0.44 -3.88 1.04
C GLY A 158 0.15 -2.40 1.34
N CYS A 159 -0.92 -1.85 0.78
CA CYS A 159 -1.33 -0.46 1.01
C CYS A 159 -2.17 -0.27 2.28
N THR A 160 -2.84 -1.34 2.73
CA THR A 160 -3.78 -1.32 3.86
C THR A 160 -3.19 -0.74 5.15
N PRO A 161 -1.98 -1.14 5.62
CA PRO A 161 -1.41 -0.59 6.85
C PRO A 161 -1.21 0.92 6.77
N ALA A 162 -0.72 1.42 5.63
CA ALA A 162 -0.51 2.86 5.43
C ALA A 162 -1.83 3.63 5.32
N MET A 163 -2.86 3.04 4.71
CA MET A 163 -4.20 3.63 4.65
C MET A 163 -4.84 3.71 6.03
N ILE A 164 -4.71 2.66 6.86
CA ILE A 164 -5.21 2.66 8.24
C ILE A 164 -4.54 3.78 9.04
N LEU A 165 -3.21 3.84 9.02
CA LEU A 165 -2.46 4.87 9.75
C LEU A 165 -2.77 6.28 9.24
N GLY A 166 -2.82 6.48 7.92
CA GLY A 166 -3.17 7.77 7.31
C GLY A 166 -4.61 8.22 7.62
N TRP A 167 -5.52 7.28 7.87
CA TRP A 167 -6.91 7.58 8.25
C TRP A 167 -7.07 7.98 9.72
N THR A 168 -6.31 7.31 10.61
CA THR A 168 -6.47 7.46 12.06
C THR A 168 -5.61 8.58 12.65
N GLN A 169 -4.44 8.87 12.07
CA GLN A 169 -3.45 9.80 12.63
C GLN A 169 -4.03 11.22 12.83
N PRO A 170 -3.80 11.87 14.00
CA PRO A 170 -4.21 13.25 14.27
C PRO A 170 -3.54 14.26 13.34
N ASP A 171 -4.09 15.48 13.32
CA ASP A 171 -3.47 16.60 12.60
C ASP A 171 -2.16 17.02 13.29
N PRO A 172 -1.12 17.39 12.51
CA PRO A 172 0.10 17.94 13.11
C PRO A 172 -0.21 19.23 13.86
N GLU A 173 0.45 19.45 15.00
CA GLU A 173 0.23 20.64 15.80
C GLU A 173 0.83 21.87 15.09
N PRO A 174 0.30 23.09 15.31
CA PRO A 174 0.80 24.30 14.64
C PRO A 174 2.29 24.53 14.83
N ASP A 175 2.83 24.12 15.99
CA ASP A 175 4.22 24.26 16.38
C ASP A 175 5.16 23.34 15.57
N ASP A 176 4.65 22.26 14.96
CA ASP A 176 5.43 21.33 14.11
C ASP A 176 5.87 21.96 12.77
N PHE A 177 5.27 23.08 12.37
CA PHE A 177 5.57 23.81 11.13
C PHE A 177 6.42 25.08 11.35
N ALA A 178 6.70 25.44 12.61
CA ALA A 178 7.37 26.69 12.98
C ALA A 178 8.89 26.53 13.23
N ALA A 179 9.45 25.32 13.08
CA ALA A 179 10.87 24.99 13.23
C ALA A 179 11.49 24.54 11.90
#